data_AF-Q16IZ9-F1
#
_entry.id   AF-Q16IZ9-F1
#
_cell.length_a   1.000
_cell.length_b   1.000
_cell.length_c   1.000
_cell.angle_alpha   90.00
_cell.angle_beta   90.00
_cell.angle_gamma   90.00
#
_symmetry.space_group_name_H-M   'P 1'
#
loop_
_entity.id
_entity.type
_entity.pdbx_description
1 polymer ?
#
loop_
_entity_poly.entity_id
_entity_poly.type
_entity_poly.pdbx_seq_one_letter_code
_entity_poly.pdbx_strand_id
1 'polypeptide(L)'
;MGKLFLVLLPLLMFVIQHIKAEFTAKDCRDLGFIKSQLYCSSCDTLGEYGLDELKDHCRECCQKDVESTGKLMVYPRAVLEVCTCKFGAYPQIQAFIKSDRPQKFPNLTIKYVRGLDPIVKLMDEAGNVKETLSITKWNTDTVQEFFETRLTKVADDNDYLLTNRV
;
A
#
# COMPACT_ATOMS: atom_id res chain seq x y z
N MET A 1 58.39 -10.50 24.45
CA MET A 1 57.23 -11.14 23.79
C MET A 1 55.93 -11.02 24.58
N GLY A 2 55.91 -11.12 25.92
CA GLY A 2 54.66 -11.05 26.72
C GLY A 2 53.91 -9.71 26.76
N LYS A 3 54.61 -8.57 26.62
CA LYS A 3 53.97 -7.24 26.60
C LYS A 3 53.16 -6.95 25.33
N LEU A 4 53.53 -7.57 24.21
CA LEU A 4 52.81 -7.42 22.94
C LEU A 4 51.44 -8.12 23.01
N PHE A 5 51.39 -9.29 23.66
CA PHE A 5 50.17 -10.07 23.85
C PHE A 5 49.15 -9.38 24.78
N LEU A 6 49.62 -8.66 25.81
CA LEU A 6 48.78 -7.92 26.76
C LEU A 6 47.99 -6.76 26.13
N VAL A 7 48.47 -6.20 25.01
CA VAL A 7 47.79 -5.12 24.28
C VAL A 7 46.94 -5.66 23.13
N LEU A 8 47.38 -6.76 22.49
CA LEU A 8 46.64 -7.40 21.40
C LEU A 8 45.32 -8.05 21.83
N LEU A 9 45.27 -8.63 23.03
CA LEU A 9 44.08 -9.31 23.53
C LEU A 9 42.86 -8.38 23.74
N PRO A 10 42.98 -7.21 24.41
CA PRO A 10 41.86 -6.27 24.53
C PRO A 10 41.52 -5.59 23.20
N LEU A 11 42.52 -5.38 22.32
CA LEU A 11 42.28 -4.84 20.98
C LEU A 11 41.44 -5.82 20.14
N LEU A 12 41.73 -7.12 20.22
CA LEU A 12 40.95 -8.16 19.53
C LEU A 12 39.52 -8.25 20.08
N MET A 13 39.32 -8.16 21.40
CA MET A 13 37.98 -8.14 21.99
C MET A 13 37.16 -6.91 21.55
N PHE A 14 37.80 -5.74 21.44
CA PHE A 14 37.15 -4.54 20.95
C PHE A 14 36.69 -4.68 19.49
N VAL A 15 37.48 -5.33 18.63
CA VAL A 15 37.10 -5.59 17.24
C VAL A 15 35.91 -6.55 17.14
N ILE A 16 35.86 -7.59 17.98
CA ILE A 16 34.77 -8.58 17.98
C ILE A 16 33.42 -7.95 18.36
N GLN A 17 33.41 -6.97 19.28
CA GLN A 17 32.18 -6.27 19.67
C GLN A 17 31.56 -5.43 18.54
N HIS A 18 32.31 -5.13 17.48
CA HIS A 18 31.84 -4.34 16.33
C HIS A 18 31.46 -5.18 15.11
N ILE A 19 31.59 -6.52 15.16
CA ILE A 19 31.17 -7.39 14.05
C ILE A 19 29.65 -7.57 14.12
N LYS A 20 28.93 -6.80 13.30
CA LYS A 20 27.54 -7.12 12.99
C LYS A 20 27.54 -8.16 11.87
N ALA A 21 27.24 -9.41 12.20
CA ALA A 21 26.98 -10.43 11.19
C ALA A 21 25.61 -10.17 10.58
N GLU A 22 25.56 -9.86 9.28
CA GLU A 22 24.30 -9.75 8.56
C GLU A 22 23.89 -11.12 8.01
N PHE A 23 22.63 -11.50 8.18
CA PHE A 23 22.09 -12.75 7.63
C PHE A 23 22.21 -12.77 6.10
N THR A 24 22.77 -13.83 5.53
CA THR A 24 22.80 -14.00 4.08
C THR A 24 21.42 -14.45 3.56
N ALA A 25 21.22 -14.35 2.24
CA ALA A 25 19.99 -14.85 1.62
C ALA A 25 19.82 -16.38 1.72
N LYS A 26 20.86 -17.12 2.10
CA LYS A 26 20.79 -18.57 2.35
C LYS A 26 20.30 -18.82 3.78
N ASP A 27 20.88 -18.14 4.76
CA ASP A 27 20.50 -18.26 6.17
C ASP A 27 19.03 -17.92 6.38
N CYS A 28 18.54 -16.87 5.71
CA CYS A 28 17.12 -16.51 5.73
C CYS A 28 16.22 -17.60 5.15
N ARG A 29 16.65 -18.31 4.08
CA ARG A 29 15.86 -19.41 3.51
C ARG A 29 15.82 -20.62 4.42
N ASP A 30 16.91 -20.89 5.14
CA ASP A 30 16.97 -21.97 6.12
C ASP A 30 16.03 -21.70 7.31
N LEU A 31 15.77 -20.41 7.61
CA LEU A 31 14.73 -19.94 8.54
C LEU A 31 13.32 -19.85 7.93
N GLY A 32 13.16 -20.17 6.63
CA GLY A 32 11.87 -20.14 5.92
C GLY A 32 11.52 -18.80 5.26
N PHE A 33 12.42 -17.82 5.25
CA PHE A 33 12.20 -16.50 4.66
C PHE A 33 12.85 -16.33 3.29
N ILE A 34 12.15 -15.61 2.40
CA ILE A 34 12.67 -15.21 1.10
C ILE A 34 13.09 -13.74 1.17
N LYS A 35 14.38 -13.49 1.47
CA LYS A 35 14.95 -12.14 1.67
C LYS A 35 14.62 -11.13 0.56
N SER A 36 14.45 -11.56 -0.69
CA SER A 36 14.13 -10.67 -1.83
C SER A 36 12.65 -10.32 -1.99
N GLN A 37 11.76 -10.96 -1.22
CA GLN A 37 10.30 -10.79 -1.31
C GLN A 37 9.68 -10.41 0.03
N LEU A 38 10.47 -10.44 1.11
CA LEU A 38 10.03 -10.16 2.45
C LEU A 38 10.27 -8.69 2.79
N TYR A 39 9.19 -7.95 3.03
CA TYR A 39 9.26 -6.56 3.46
C TYR A 39 9.08 -6.44 4.97
N CYS A 40 9.71 -5.44 5.60
CA CYS A 40 9.71 -5.32 7.06
C CYS A 40 8.31 -5.03 7.62
N SER A 41 7.43 -4.39 6.85
CA SER A 41 6.00 -4.23 7.15
C SER A 41 5.28 -5.57 7.40
N SER A 42 5.63 -6.63 6.67
CA SER A 42 5.05 -7.97 6.88
C SER A 42 5.49 -8.59 8.21
N CYS A 43 6.65 -8.19 8.75
CA CYS A 43 7.11 -8.64 10.06
C CYS A 43 6.30 -8.01 11.21
N ASP A 44 5.72 -6.83 10.99
CA ASP A 44 4.91 -6.14 12.02
C ASP A 44 3.56 -6.81 12.24
N THR A 45 2.96 -7.38 11.18
CA THR A 45 1.66 -8.08 11.23
C THR A 45 1.73 -9.48 11.82
N LEU A 46 2.92 -10.08 11.97
CA LEU A 46 3.08 -11.46 12.47
C LEU A 46 2.48 -11.66 13.88
N GLY A 47 2.50 -10.62 14.72
CA GLY A 47 1.91 -10.69 16.07
C GLY A 47 0.40 -10.84 16.08
N GLU A 48 -0.30 -10.37 15.03
CA GLU A 48 -1.76 -10.56 14.90
C GLU A 48 -2.15 -12.03 14.70
N TYR A 49 -1.21 -12.84 14.20
CA TYR A 49 -1.38 -14.26 13.93
C TYR A 49 -0.72 -15.15 15.01
N GLY A 50 -0.21 -14.57 16.10
CA GLY A 50 0.49 -15.29 17.16
C GLY A 50 1.85 -15.84 16.75
N LEU A 51 2.51 -15.21 15.77
CA LEU A 51 3.84 -15.60 15.24
C LEU A 51 4.94 -14.66 15.74
N ASP A 52 4.83 -14.13 16.96
CA ASP A 52 5.79 -13.19 17.54
C ASP A 52 7.21 -13.75 17.64
N GLU A 53 7.35 -15.07 17.87
CA GLU A 53 8.66 -15.74 17.94
C GLU A 53 9.46 -15.62 16.62
N LEU A 54 8.75 -15.47 15.49
CA LEU A 54 9.35 -15.37 14.17
C LEU A 54 9.75 -13.92 13.81
N LYS A 55 9.29 -12.94 14.61
CA LYS A 55 9.42 -11.52 14.32
C LYS A 55 10.87 -11.04 14.30
N ASP A 56 11.69 -11.52 15.22
CA ASP A 56 13.10 -11.14 15.31
C ASP A 56 13.89 -11.61 14.09
N HIS A 57 13.76 -12.88 13.74
CA HIS A 57 14.35 -13.46 12.53
C HIS A 57 13.79 -12.82 11.24
N CYS A 58 12.50 -12.47 11.21
CA CYS A 58 11.89 -11.76 10.10
C CYS A 58 12.54 -10.40 9.88
N ARG A 59 12.81 -9.64 10.95
CA ARG A 59 13.44 -8.31 10.87
C ARG A 59 14.88 -8.36 10.39
N GLU A 60 15.60 -9.44 10.67
CA GLU A 60 16.97 -9.65 10.18
C GLU A 60 17.00 -10.04 8.69
N CYS A 61 15.89 -10.59 8.18
CA CYS A 61 15.75 -11.08 6.81
C CYS A 61 14.93 -10.18 5.88
N CYS A 62 14.27 -9.14 6.39
CA CYS A 62 13.41 -8.29 5.59
C CYS A 62 14.20 -7.20 4.84
N GLN A 63 13.64 -6.77 3.72
CA GLN A 63 14.05 -5.56 3.05
C GLN A 63 13.27 -4.38 3.63
N LYS A 64 13.98 -3.29 3.91
CA LYS A 64 13.34 -2.03 4.27
C LYS A 64 12.35 -1.70 3.17
N ASP A 65 11.11 -1.51 3.57
CA ASP A 65 10.10 -0.92 2.71
C ASP A 65 10.70 0.37 2.13
N VAL A 66 10.78 0.47 0.80
CA VAL A 66 10.91 1.77 0.17
C VAL A 66 9.72 2.55 0.69
N GLU A 67 9.93 3.77 1.16
CA GLU A 67 8.92 4.62 1.78
C GLU A 67 7.81 5.04 0.78
N SER A 68 7.32 4.15 -0.08
CA SER A 68 5.89 4.06 -0.32
C SER A 68 5.29 3.45 0.94
N THR A 69 5.07 4.30 1.95
CA THR A 69 4.22 4.05 3.11
C THR A 69 3.20 2.94 2.77
N GLY A 70 3.16 1.83 3.50
CA GLY A 70 2.08 0.84 3.39
C GLY A 70 0.67 1.44 3.62
N LYS A 71 0.60 2.75 3.89
CA LYS A 71 -0.56 3.61 3.69
C LYS A 71 -0.88 3.66 2.20
N LEU A 72 -1.87 2.87 1.79
CA LEU A 72 -2.52 2.99 0.50
C LEU A 72 -2.71 4.46 0.13
N MET A 73 -2.10 4.89 -0.98
CA MET A 73 -2.18 6.28 -1.44
C MET A 73 -3.63 6.61 -1.76
N VAL A 74 -4.19 7.54 -0.99
CA VAL A 74 -5.52 8.11 -1.17
C VAL A 74 -5.42 9.39 -2.00
N TYR A 75 -6.40 9.58 -2.87
CA TYR A 75 -6.47 10.69 -3.79
C TYR A 75 -7.69 11.56 -3.48
N PRO A 76 -7.53 12.89 -3.45
CA PRO A 76 -8.62 13.80 -3.17
C PRO A 76 -9.66 13.82 -4.28
N ARG A 77 -9.29 13.52 -5.53
CA ARG A 77 -10.19 13.56 -6.69
C ARG A 77 -9.90 12.44 -7.69
N ALA A 78 -10.93 12.01 -8.40
CA ALA A 78 -10.79 11.12 -9.55
C ALA A 78 -11.76 11.45 -10.68
N VAL A 79 -11.34 11.12 -11.90
CA VAL A 79 -12.17 11.19 -13.10
C VAL A 79 -12.25 9.82 -13.75
N LEU A 80 -13.46 9.29 -13.93
CA LEU A 80 -13.74 8.12 -14.73
C LEU A 80 -14.10 8.57 -16.14
N GLU A 81 -13.21 8.34 -17.11
CA GLU A 81 -13.45 8.63 -18.52
C GLU A 81 -13.99 7.39 -19.24
N VAL A 82 -15.14 7.54 -19.91
CA VAL A 82 -15.82 6.44 -20.61
C VAL A 82 -16.44 6.86 -21.93
N CYS A 83 -16.62 5.92 -22.86
CA CYS A 83 -17.47 6.14 -24.04
C CYS A 83 -18.80 5.40 -23.91
N THR A 84 -19.92 6.11 -24.11
CA THR A 84 -21.24 5.47 -24.25
C THR A 84 -21.29 4.49 -25.43
N CYS A 85 -20.51 4.75 -26.49
CA CYS A 85 -20.36 3.88 -27.64
C CYS A 85 -19.78 2.49 -27.32
N LYS A 86 -19.07 2.35 -26.19
CA LYS A 86 -18.43 1.08 -25.78
C LYS A 86 -19.15 0.39 -24.62
N PHE A 87 -20.30 0.89 -24.17
CA PHE A 87 -21.05 0.27 -23.08
C PHE A 87 -21.54 -1.16 -23.37
N GLY A 88 -21.76 -1.50 -24.65
CA GLY A 88 -22.05 -2.88 -25.03
C GLY A 88 -20.89 -3.83 -24.78
N ALA A 89 -19.65 -3.35 -24.90
CA ALA A 89 -18.44 -4.14 -24.62
C ALA A 89 -18.09 -4.17 -23.11
N TYR A 90 -18.52 -3.16 -22.35
CA TYR A 90 -18.24 -3.03 -20.91
C TYR A 90 -19.55 -2.84 -20.10
N PRO A 91 -20.48 -3.81 -20.15
CA PRO A 91 -21.79 -3.69 -19.49
C PRO A 91 -21.69 -3.47 -17.98
N GLN A 92 -20.66 -4.02 -17.34
CA GLN A 92 -20.39 -3.87 -15.92
C GLN A 92 -20.00 -2.43 -15.53
N ILE A 93 -19.23 -1.74 -16.39
CA ILE A 93 -18.89 -0.33 -16.18
C ILE A 93 -20.12 0.56 -16.38
N GLN A 94 -20.96 0.23 -17.38
CA GLN A 94 -22.24 0.89 -17.55
C GLN A 94 -23.14 0.71 -16.32
N ALA A 95 -23.19 -0.50 -15.75
CA ALA A 95 -23.98 -0.80 -14.56
C ALA A 95 -23.53 0.02 -13.36
N PHE A 96 -22.22 0.17 -13.14
CA PHE A 96 -21.67 1.06 -12.12
C PHE A 96 -22.19 2.49 -12.32
N ILE A 97 -22.03 3.07 -13.51
CA ILE A 97 -22.40 4.47 -13.81
C ILE A 97 -23.91 4.73 -13.68
N LYS A 98 -24.75 3.78 -14.10
CA LYS A 98 -26.21 3.94 -14.06
C LYS A 98 -26.84 3.61 -12.69
N SER A 99 -26.07 3.00 -11.78
CA SER A 99 -26.53 2.70 -10.43
C SER A 99 -26.43 3.91 -9.49
N ASP A 100 -26.81 3.72 -8.24
CA ASP A 100 -26.62 4.65 -7.12
C ASP A 100 -25.17 4.68 -6.60
N ARG A 101 -24.35 3.68 -6.93
CA ARG A 101 -22.96 3.55 -6.44
C ARG A 101 -22.09 4.80 -6.64
N PRO A 102 -22.10 5.49 -7.79
CA PRO A 102 -21.26 6.67 -7.98
C PRO A 102 -21.62 7.82 -7.05
N GLN A 103 -22.87 7.90 -6.58
CA GLN A 103 -23.33 8.96 -5.69
C GLN A 103 -22.67 8.91 -4.31
N LYS A 104 -22.12 7.75 -3.93
CA LYS A 104 -21.34 7.58 -2.69
C LYS A 104 -19.99 8.31 -2.73
N PHE A 105 -19.54 8.73 -3.91
CA PHE A 105 -18.22 9.31 -4.13
C PHE A 105 -18.35 10.74 -4.66
N PRO A 106 -18.49 11.76 -3.79
CA PRO A 106 -18.59 13.16 -4.23
C PRO A 106 -17.32 13.64 -4.96
N ASN A 107 -16.19 13.00 -4.69
CA ASN A 107 -14.89 13.29 -5.30
C ASN A 107 -14.65 12.57 -6.65
N LEU A 108 -15.64 11.79 -7.13
CA LEU A 108 -15.59 11.09 -8.40
C LEU A 108 -16.40 11.85 -9.46
N THR A 109 -15.75 12.20 -10.56
CA THR A 109 -16.42 12.80 -11.73
C THR A 109 -16.45 11.82 -12.89
N ILE A 110 -17.60 11.67 -13.55
CA ILE A 110 -17.74 10.83 -14.75
C ILE A 110 -17.68 11.73 -15.98
N LYS A 111 -16.75 11.43 -16.89
CA LYS A 111 -16.55 12.20 -18.12
C LYS A 111 -16.75 11.31 -19.34
N TYR A 112 -17.60 11.75 -20.26
CA TYR A 112 -17.89 11.02 -21.48
C TYR A 112 -16.95 11.46 -22.61
N VAL A 113 -16.07 10.57 -23.05
CA VAL A 113 -15.11 10.81 -24.12
C VAL A 113 -15.30 9.76 -25.21
N ARG A 114 -15.37 10.22 -26.47
CA ARG A 114 -15.64 9.32 -27.61
C ARG A 114 -14.45 8.41 -27.88
N GLY A 115 -14.73 7.14 -28.20
CA GLY A 115 -13.75 6.17 -28.68
C GLY A 115 -12.79 5.60 -27.62
N LEU A 116 -12.71 6.19 -26.43
CA LEU A 116 -11.85 5.71 -25.36
C LEU A 116 -12.42 4.48 -24.66
N ASP A 117 -11.53 3.56 -24.34
CA ASP A 117 -11.83 2.50 -23.37
C ASP A 117 -11.94 3.10 -21.96
N PRO A 118 -12.71 2.48 -21.06
CA PRO A 118 -12.85 2.97 -19.69
C PRO A 118 -11.52 3.11 -18.96
N ILE A 119 -11.22 4.32 -18.51
CA ILE A 119 -10.02 4.63 -17.73
C ILE A 119 -10.34 5.48 -16.51
N VAL A 120 -9.58 5.28 -15.44
CA VAL A 120 -9.64 6.09 -14.22
C VAL A 120 -8.40 6.96 -14.15
N LYS A 121 -8.58 8.25 -13.88
CA LYS A 121 -7.51 9.21 -13.62
C LYS A 121 -7.61 9.68 -12.19
N LEU A 122 -6.58 9.43 -11.39
CA LEU A 122 -6.47 9.89 -10.01
C LEU A 122 -5.72 11.21 -9.99
N MET A 123 -6.24 12.17 -9.24
CA MET A 123 -5.77 13.56 -9.25
C MET A 123 -5.42 14.04 -7.84
N ASP A 124 -4.48 14.98 -7.77
CA ASP A 124 -4.18 15.73 -6.54
C ASP A 124 -5.17 16.88 -6.30
N GLU A 125 -4.98 17.61 -5.19
CA GLU A 125 -5.84 18.74 -4.82
C GLU A 125 -5.84 19.85 -5.87
N ALA A 126 -4.71 20.06 -6.55
CA ALA A 126 -4.55 21.02 -7.64
C ALA A 126 -5.17 20.54 -8.96
N GLY A 127 -5.48 19.24 -9.09
CA GLY A 127 -6.15 18.65 -10.26
C GLY A 127 -5.20 18.10 -11.29
N ASN A 128 -3.93 17.94 -10.93
CA ASN A 128 -2.96 17.29 -11.77
C ASN A 128 -3.16 15.78 -11.67
N VAL A 129 -3.13 15.10 -12.82
CA VAL A 129 -3.21 13.65 -12.89
C VAL A 129 -1.93 13.06 -12.32
N LYS A 130 -2.05 12.28 -11.26
CA LYS A 130 -0.94 11.53 -10.66
C LYS A 130 -0.85 10.11 -11.21
N GLU A 131 -2.00 9.48 -11.44
CA GLU A 131 -2.06 8.09 -11.86
C GLU A 131 -3.20 7.89 -12.86
N THR A 132 -3.01 6.98 -13.82
CA THR A 132 -4.04 6.59 -14.79
C THR A 132 -4.10 5.07 -14.90
N LEU A 133 -5.29 4.50 -14.79
CA LEU A 133 -5.53 3.06 -14.76
C LEU A 133 -6.58 2.66 -15.79
N SER A 134 -6.36 1.53 -16.47
CA SER A 134 -7.37 0.91 -17.33
C SER A 134 -8.25 -0.03 -16.50
N ILE A 135 -9.57 0.12 -16.62
CA ILE A 135 -10.55 -0.69 -15.86
C ILE A 135 -11.36 -1.62 -16.75
N THR A 136 -10.89 -1.86 -17.98
CA THR A 136 -11.56 -2.70 -19.00
C THR A 136 -11.91 -4.11 -18.52
N LYS A 137 -11.11 -4.66 -17.60
CA LYS A 137 -11.27 -6.01 -17.04
C LYS A 137 -11.99 -6.05 -15.70
N TRP A 138 -12.38 -4.90 -15.15
CA TRP A 138 -12.95 -4.84 -13.81
C TRP A 138 -14.45 -5.10 -13.84
N ASN A 139 -14.97 -5.65 -12.74
CA ASN A 139 -16.40 -5.79 -12.51
C ASN A 139 -16.94 -4.60 -11.70
N THR A 140 -18.27 -4.53 -11.55
CA THR A 140 -18.95 -3.42 -10.86
C THR A 140 -18.49 -3.24 -9.42
N ASP A 141 -18.26 -4.34 -8.70
CA ASP A 141 -17.91 -4.31 -7.27
C ASP A 141 -16.44 -3.92 -7.06
N THR A 142 -15.53 -4.44 -7.90
CA THR A 142 -14.12 -4.03 -7.90
C THR A 142 -13.96 -2.53 -8.18
N VAL A 143 -14.75 -1.96 -9.10
CA VAL A 143 -14.73 -0.52 -9.36
C VAL A 143 -15.16 0.27 -8.12
N GLN A 144 -16.22 -0.17 -7.44
CA GLN A 144 -16.70 0.49 -6.22
C GLN A 144 -15.66 0.40 -5.10
N GLU A 145 -15.17 -0.79 -4.80
CA GLU A 145 -14.16 -1.05 -3.77
C GLU A 145 -12.90 -0.22 -4.02
N PHE A 146 -12.47 -0.14 -5.29
CA PHE A 146 -11.32 0.65 -5.68
C PHE A 146 -11.50 2.12 -5.28
N PHE A 147 -12.65 2.74 -5.60
CA PHE A 147 -12.90 4.14 -5.22
C PHE A 147 -13.09 4.33 -3.72
N GLU A 148 -13.71 3.39 -3.03
CA GLU A 148 -13.87 3.43 -1.57
C GLU A 148 -12.54 3.41 -0.84
N THR A 149 -11.57 2.69 -1.38
CA THR A 149 -10.26 2.54 -0.77
C THR A 149 -9.30 3.67 -1.21
N ARG A 150 -9.39 4.13 -2.46
CA ARG A 150 -8.45 5.10 -3.05
C ARG A 150 -8.90 6.55 -3.01
N LEU A 151 -10.16 6.86 -2.73
CA LEU A 151 -10.62 8.25 -2.61
C LEU A 151 -10.70 8.67 -1.16
N THR A 152 -10.35 9.94 -0.92
CA THR A 152 -10.59 10.55 0.39
C THR A 152 -12.09 10.54 0.69
N LYS A 153 -12.47 9.90 1.80
CA LYS A 153 -13.82 9.98 2.34
C LYS A 153 -14.03 11.41 2.82
N VAL A 154 -15.06 12.09 2.32
CA VAL A 154 -15.49 13.37 2.89
C VAL A 154 -16.00 13.03 4.28
N ALA A 155 -15.19 13.30 5.31
CA ALA A 155 -15.68 13.29 6.67
C ALA A 155 -16.77 14.36 6.72
N ASP A 156 -18.01 13.93 6.93
CA ASP A 156 -19.05 14.84 7.39
C ASP A 156 -18.66 15.27 8.80
N ASP A 157 -17.88 16.35 8.89
CA ASP A 157 -17.44 16.97 10.15
C ASP A 157 -18.61 17.56 10.97
N ASN A 158 -19.88 17.23 10.67
CA ASN A 158 -21.04 17.67 11.44
C ASN A 158 -21.71 16.61 12.31
N ASP A 159 -21.29 15.34 12.29
CA ASP A 159 -21.92 14.27 13.11
C ASP A 159 -21.00 13.75 14.24
N TYR A 160 -20.27 14.66 14.91
CA TYR A 160 -19.48 14.30 16.10
C TYR A 160 -19.82 15.13 17.35
N LEU A 161 -20.82 16.02 17.30
CA LEU A 161 -21.15 16.92 18.41
C LEU A 161 -22.57 16.80 19.00
N LEU A 162 -23.37 15.78 18.65
CA LEU A 162 -24.76 15.69 19.12
C LEU A 162 -25.08 14.62 20.18
N THR A 163 -24.12 13.88 20.72
CA THR A 163 -24.43 12.85 21.73
C THR A 163 -24.18 13.24 23.19
N ASN A 164 -23.76 14.47 23.49
CA ASN A 164 -23.61 14.93 24.88
C ASN A 164 -24.30 16.28 25.14
N ARG A 165 -25.63 16.27 25.16
CA ARG A 165 -26.41 17.25 25.92
C ARG A 165 -27.07 16.52 27.09
N VAL A 166 -26.60 16.85 28.29
CA VAL A 166 -27.11 16.42 29.61
C VAL A 166 -28.56 16.83 29.78
#